data_AF-A0A2A4R6W7-F1
#
_entry.id   AF-A0A2A4R6W7-F1
#
_cell.length_a   1.000
_cell.length_b   1.000
_cell.length_c   1.000
_cell.angle_alpha   90.00
_cell.angle_beta   90.00
_cell.angle_gamma   90.00
#
_symmetry.space_group_name_H-M   'P 1'
#
loop_
_entity.id
_entity.type
_entity.pdbx_description
1 polymer ?
#
loop_
_entity_poly.entity_id
_entity_poly.type
_entity_poly.pdbx_seq_one_letter_code
_entity_poly.pdbx_strand_id
1 'polypeptide(L)' 'MENISDVFEAFGGPAQFARSLGIKGSTASEMKRRASIPVEYWPSLVKAGQAAGLVIDNDTLVKVHVGEQV' A
#
# COMPACT_ATOMS: atom_id res chain seq x y z
N MET A 1 -0.44 3.00 11.50
CA MET A 1 -0.95 2.78 10.14
C MET A 1 -2.36 2.25 10.33
N GLU A 2 -3.33 3.10 10.05
CA GLU A 2 -4.74 2.90 10.39
C GLU A 2 -5.61 2.72 9.14
N ASN A 3 -5.20 3.27 8.00
CA ASN A 3 -5.97 3.27 6.76
C ASN A 3 -5.05 3.09 5.53
N ILE A 4 -5.65 2.97 4.34
CA ILE A 4 -4.89 2.77 3.10
C ILE A 4 -4.06 4.02 2.72
N SER A 5 -4.52 5.23 3.05
CA SER A 5 -3.75 6.45 2.79
C SER A 5 -2.42 6.49 3.57
N ASP A 6 -2.41 6.01 4.82
CA ASP A 6 -1.18 5.92 5.63
C ASP A 6 -0.13 5.01 4.95
N VAL A 7 -0.58 3.94 4.28
CA VAL A 7 0.30 3.05 3.51
C VAL A 7 1.00 3.86 2.42
N PHE A 8 0.23 4.62 1.62
CA PHE A 8 0.79 5.46 0.56
C PHE A 8 1.74 6.53 1.11
N GLU A 9 1.41 7.15 2.24
CA GLU A 9 2.25 8.17 2.89
C GLU A 9 3.56 7.59 3.41
N ALA A 10 3.55 6.38 3.97
CA ALA A 10 4.76 5.69 4.41
C ALA A 10 5.76 5.48 3.27
N PHE A 11 5.28 5.28 2.03
CA PHE A 11 6.13 5.21 0.85
C PHE A 11 6.54 6.59 0.30
N GLY A 12 6.07 7.72 0.83
CA GLY A 12 6.30 9.05 0.28
C GLY A 12 5.31 9.45 -0.81
N GLY A 13 4.12 8.85 -0.81
CA GLY A 13 3.00 9.17 -1.69
C GLY A 13 2.79 8.22 -2.88
N PRO A 14 1.72 8.41 -3.68
CA PRO A 14 1.31 7.49 -4.75
C PRO A 14 2.37 7.24 -5.82
N ALA A 15 3.14 8.27 -6.17
CA ALA A 15 4.18 8.15 -7.19
C ALA A 15 5.35 7.27 -6.71
N GLN A 16 5.78 7.43 -5.45
CA GLN A 16 6.87 6.63 -4.90
C GLN A 16 6.41 5.20 -4.58
N PHE A 17 5.18 5.03 -4.10
CA PHE A 17 4.54 3.72 -3.97
C PHE A 17 4.54 2.96 -5.31
N ALA A 18 4.11 3.60 -6.40
CA ALA A 18 4.08 2.98 -7.72
C ALA A 18 5.48 2.53 -8.19
N ARG A 19 6.49 3.39 -7.97
CA ARG A 19 7.89 3.07 -8.28
C ARG A 19 8.39 1.87 -7.47
N SER A 20 8.12 1.84 -6.18
CA SER A 20 8.56 0.75 -5.29
C SER A 20 7.93 -0.59 -5.65
N LEU A 21 6.71 -0.59 -6.20
CA LEU A 21 6.00 -1.81 -6.63
C LEU A 21 6.21 -2.14 -8.12
N GLY A 22 6.89 -1.29 -8.89
CA GLY A 22 7.06 -1.47 -10.33
C GLY A 22 5.76 -1.40 -11.14
N ILE A 23 4.76 -0.67 -10.64
CA ILE A 23 3.43 -0.53 -11.27
C ILE A 23 3.25 0.86 -11.89
N LYS A 24 2.20 1.02 -12.71
CA LYS A 24 1.84 2.33 -13.28
C LYS A 24 1.37 3.29 -12.19
N GLY A 25 1.76 4.55 -12.30
CA GLY A 25 1.28 5.61 -11.40
C GLY A 25 -0.24 5.76 -11.38
N SER A 26 -0.91 5.56 -12.52
CA SER A 26 -2.38 5.58 -12.59
C SER A 26 -3.03 4.45 -11.78
N THR A 27 -2.40 3.27 -11.73
CA THR A 27 -2.87 2.15 -10.90
C THR A 27 -2.78 2.50 -9.42
N ALA A 28 -1.65 3.06 -8.98
CA ALA A 28 -1.47 3.50 -7.59
C ALA A 28 -2.42 4.63 -7.21
N SER A 29 -2.63 5.61 -8.10
CA SER A 29 -3.59 6.70 -7.88
C SER A 29 -5.02 6.18 -7.75
N GLU A 30 -5.41 5.21 -8.59
CA GLU A 30 -6.75 4.60 -8.52
C GLU A 30 -6.94 3.78 -7.24
N MET A 31 -5.91 3.04 -6.80
CA MET A 31 -5.93 2.33 -5.51
C MET A 31 -6.13 3.29 -4.33
N LYS A 32 -5.36 4.39 -4.29
CA LYS A 32 -5.53 5.43 -3.26
C LYS A 32 -6.92 6.05 -3.30
N ARG A 33 -7.42 6.40 -4.49
CA ARG A 33 -8.75 6.99 -4.67
C ARG A 33 -9.87 6.08 -4.18
N ARG A 34 -9.74 4.77 -4.38
CA ARG A 34 -10.69 3.74 -3.93
C ARG A 34 -10.48 3.33 -2.47
N ALA A 35 -9.46 3.85 -1.79
CA ALA A 35 -9.03 3.39 -0.47
C ALA A 35 -8.90 1.86 -0.41
N SER A 36 -8.32 1.25 -1.46
CA SER A 36 -8.23 -0.21 -1.55
C SER A 36 -7.00 -0.64 -2.35
N ILE A 37 -6.24 -1.58 -1.78
CA ILE A 37 -5.11 -2.24 -2.44
C ILE A 37 -5.47 -3.73 -2.62
N PRO A 38 -5.63 -4.23 -3.86
CA PRO A 38 -5.94 -5.63 -4.10
C PRO A 38 -4.89 -6.58 -3.52
N VAL A 39 -5.34 -7.72 -3.00
CA VAL A 39 -4.51 -8.70 -2.27
C VAL A 39 -3.35 -9.23 -3.12
N GLU A 40 -3.52 -9.31 -4.43
CA GLU A 40 -2.47 -9.72 -5.37
C GLU A 40 -1.20 -8.84 -5.31
N TYR A 41 -1.29 -7.59 -4.85
CA TYR A 41 -0.15 -6.69 -4.70
C TYR A 41 0.55 -6.80 -3.34
N TRP A 42 -0.07 -7.46 -2.36
CA TRP A 42 0.43 -7.49 -0.98
C TRP A 42 1.81 -8.13 -0.85
N PRO A 43 2.16 -9.24 -1.52
CA PRO A 43 3.51 -9.80 -1.44
C PRO A 43 4.59 -8.82 -1.92
N SER A 44 4.33 -8.12 -3.02
CA SER A 44 5.23 -7.09 -3.56
C SER A 44 5.33 -5.88 -2.63
N LEU A 45 4.21 -5.51 -2.01
CA LEU A 45 4.14 -4.40 -1.05
C LEU A 45 4.94 -4.69 0.23
N VAL A 46 4.80 -5.88 0.81
CA VAL A 46 5.58 -6.31 1.98
C VAL A 46 7.07 -6.32 1.64
N LYS A 47 7.46 -6.88 0.49
CA LYS A 47 8.85 -6.88 0.02
C LYS A 47 9.40 -5.46 -0.16
N ALA A 48 8.61 -4.58 -0.77
CA ALA A 48 8.99 -3.17 -0.97
C ALA A 48 9.07 -2.40 0.36
N GLY A 49 8.17 -2.68 1.30
CA GLY A 49 8.18 -2.11 2.64
C GLY A 49 9.44 -2.50 3.41
N GLN A 50 9.79 -3.79 3.41
CA GLN A 50 11.02 -4.30 4.00
C GLN A 50 12.26 -3.63 3.40
N ALA A 51 12.33 -3.51 2.08
CA ALA A 51 13.44 -2.84 1.40
C ALA A 51 13.55 -1.34 1.73
N ALA A 52 12.42 -0.70 2.06
CA ALA A 52 12.34 0.70 2.48
C ALA A 52 12.48 0.91 4.00
N GLY A 53 12.66 -0.16 4.79
CA GLY A 53 12.71 -0.08 6.25
C GLY A 53 11.36 0.23 6.91
N LEU A 54 10.26 0.01 6.19
CA LEU A 54 8.89 0.22 6.67
C LEU A 54 8.36 -1.05 7.34
N VAL A 55 7.65 -0.86 8.45
CA VAL A 55 6.95 -1.94 9.17
C VAL A 55 5.60 -2.17 8.47
N ILE A 56 5.64 -2.84 7.32
CA ILE A 56 4.46 -3.23 6.54
C ILE A 56 4.54 -4.73 6.31
N ASP A 57 3.77 -5.46 7.12
CA ASP A 57 3.60 -6.91 7.05
C ASP A 57 2.14 -7.28 6.75
N ASN A 58 1.86 -8.57 6.65
CA ASN A 58 0.52 -9.06 6.34
C ASN A 58 -0.52 -8.62 7.38
N ASP A 59 -0.15 -8.61 8.66
CA ASP A 59 -1.09 -8.23 9.74
C ASP A 59 -1.48 -6.75 9.61
N THR A 60 -0.50 -5.89 9.28
CA THR A 60 -0.75 -4.49 8.97
C THR A 60 -1.69 -4.33 7.78
N LEU A 61 -1.48 -5.09 6.70
CA LEU A 61 -2.30 -5.03 5.50
C LEU A 61 -3.73 -5.54 5.73
N VAL A 62 -3.90 -6.61 6.51
CA VAL A 62 -5.23 -7.11 6.93
C VAL A 62 -5.95 -6.05 7.76
N LYS A 63 -5.27 -5.45 8.75
CA LYS A 63 -5.85 -4.41 9.61
C LYS A 63 -6.43 -3.26 8.78
N VAL A 64 -5.63 -2.68 7.88
CA VAL A 64 -6.07 -1.54 7.06
C VAL A 64 -7.13 -1.97 6.04
N HIS A 65 -7.07 -3.19 5.51
CA HIS A 65 -8.06 -3.68 4.55
C HIS A 65 -9.43 -3.86 5.19
N VAL A 66 -9.51 -4.49 6.38
CA VAL A 66 -10.77 -4.70 7.09
C VAL A 66 -11.37 -3.37 7.56
N GLY A 67 -10.54 -2.43 8.04
CA GLY A 67 -11.00 -1.12 8.51
C GLY A 67 -11.66 -0.25 7.42
N GLU A 68 -11.33 -0.46 6.15
CA GLU A 68 -11.90 0.27 5.00
C GLU A 68 -13.14 -0.40 4.39
N GLN A 69 -13.49 -1.61 4.83
CA GLN A 69 -14.68 -2.35 4.37
C GLN A 69 -15.91 -2.12 5.27
N VAL A 70 -15.81 -1.26 6.28
CA VAL A 70 -16.86 -1.00 7.29
C VAL A 70 -17.52 0.36 7.08
#